data_AF-A0A7S1TU45-F1
#
_entry.id   AF-A0A7S1TU45-F1
#
_cell.length_a   1.000
_cell.length_b   1.000
_cell.length_c   1.000
_cell.angle_alpha   90.00
_cell.angle_beta   90.00
_cell.angle_gamma   90.00
#
_symmetry.space_group_name_H-M   'P 1'
#
loop_
_entity.id
_entity.type
_entity.pdbx_description
1 polymer ?
#
loop_
_entity_poly.entity_id
_entity_poly.type
_entity_poly.pdbx_seq_one_letter_code
_entity_poly.pdbx_strand_id
1 'polypeptide(L)'
;MDAIIVHSCKAVQPVIINDRHCFECYGFDLLIDANLKAWLVEVNASPSLSCTTQSDRIMKTALIRDVLRVAVPDSLGEEPFRGAQAWNPPEFGEFTTLYDESLDPDGEILRSMSSATSTAGISAVHASAGDRRASATVKEAPKWR
;
A
#
# COMPACT_ATOMS: atom_id res chain seq x y z
N MET A 1 6.88 11.12 1.88
CA MET A 1 6.58 10.28 3.07
C MET A 1 6.58 8.81 2.68
N ASP A 2 5.97 8.46 1.55
CA ASP A 2 5.82 7.08 1.04
C ASP A 2 7.12 6.28 1.04
N ALA A 3 8.20 6.86 0.50
CA ALA A 3 9.52 6.23 0.49
C ALA A 3 10.04 5.88 1.90
N ILE A 4 9.79 6.73 2.91
CA ILE A 4 10.17 6.44 4.30
C ILE A 4 9.44 5.20 4.80
N ILE A 5 8.12 5.12 4.56
CA ILE A 5 7.28 4.00 5.00
C ILE A 5 7.74 2.71 4.33
N VAL A 6 7.81 2.68 2.99
CA VAL A 6 8.16 1.48 2.22
C VAL A 6 9.56 1.00 2.55
N HIS A 7 10.56 1.90 2.59
CA HIS A 7 11.93 1.51 2.93
C HIS A 7 12.08 1.02 4.37
N SER A 8 11.34 1.60 5.33
CA SER A 8 11.35 1.13 6.72
C SER A 8 10.84 -0.30 6.80
N CYS A 9 9.70 -0.61 6.18
CA CYS A 9 9.15 -1.96 6.14
C CYS A 9 10.08 -2.95 5.42
N LYS A 10 10.67 -2.54 4.29
CA LYS A 10 11.62 -3.37 3.53
C LYS A 10 12.90 -3.68 4.31
N ALA A 11 13.41 -2.72 5.07
CA ALA A 11 14.64 -2.92 5.86
C ALA A 11 14.49 -4.01 6.93
N VAL A 12 13.28 -4.21 7.46
CA VAL A 12 13.00 -5.22 8.49
C VAL A 12 12.32 -6.48 7.95
N GLN A 13 11.99 -6.54 6.66
CA GLN A 13 11.35 -7.70 6.01
C GLN A 13 12.02 -9.05 6.33
N PRO A 14 13.37 -9.18 6.39
CA PRO A 14 14.00 -10.47 6.68
C PRO A 14 13.78 -11.00 8.09
N VAL A 15 13.37 -10.15 9.03
CA VAL A 15 13.19 -10.52 10.45
C VAL A 15 11.72 -10.59 10.86
N ILE A 16 10.81 -10.07 10.04
CA ILE A 16 9.37 -10.16 10.27
C ILE A 16 8.86 -11.56 9.92
N ILE A 17 8.03 -12.13 10.80
CA ILE A 17 7.33 -13.38 10.53
C ILE A 17 6.26 -13.11 9.47
N ASN A 18 6.48 -13.65 8.26
CA ASN A 18 5.55 -13.51 7.15
C ASN A 18 4.55 -14.67 7.11
N ASP A 19 3.47 -14.57 7.89
CA ASP A 19 2.32 -15.47 7.81
C ASP A 19 1.22 -14.85 6.93
N ARG A 20 0.72 -15.61 5.96
CA ARG A 20 -0.30 -15.15 5.00
C ARG A 20 -1.67 -14.89 5.62
N HIS A 21 -1.90 -15.33 6.86
CA HIS A 21 -3.14 -15.11 7.60
C HIS A 21 -3.00 -13.96 8.61
N CYS A 22 -1.84 -13.30 8.67
CA CYS A 22 -1.58 -12.19 9.55
C CYS A 22 -1.54 -10.87 8.77
N PHE A 23 -2.00 -9.83 9.43
CA PHE A 23 -1.82 -8.44 9.01
C PHE A 23 -1.41 -7.63 10.24
N GLU A 24 -0.73 -6.52 10.02
CA GLU A 24 -0.30 -5.63 11.09
C GLU A 24 -0.55 -4.17 10.69
N CYS A 25 -0.96 -3.36 11.67
CA CYS A 25 -1.16 -1.93 11.49
C CYS A 25 -0.07 -1.19 12.26
N TYR A 26 0.80 -0.48 11.54
CA TYR A 26 1.88 0.29 12.12
C TYR A 26 1.52 1.77 12.25
N GLY A 27 1.93 2.39 13.34
CA GLY A 27 1.95 3.86 13.50
C GLY A 27 3.32 4.42 13.17
N PHE A 28 3.39 5.44 12.31
CA PHE A 28 4.65 6.12 11.97
C PHE A 28 4.65 7.53 12.55
N ASP A 29 5.66 7.82 13.36
CA ASP A 29 5.87 9.15 13.92
C ASP A 29 6.91 9.89 13.08
N LEU A 30 6.46 10.94 12.39
CA LEU A 30 7.28 11.71 11.47
C LEU A 30 7.44 13.15 11.98
N LEU A 31 8.67 13.65 11.95
CA LEU A 31 8.98 15.05 12.20
C LEU A 31 9.17 15.79 10.87
N ILE A 32 8.52 16.95 10.71
CA ILE A 32 8.61 17.78 9.50
C ILE A 32 9.48 19.00 9.80
N ASP A 33 10.54 19.19 9.01
CA ASP A 33 11.41 20.36 9.16
C ASP A 33 10.91 21.59 8.38
N ALA A 34 11.63 22.70 8.51
CA ALA A 34 11.30 23.96 7.85
C ALA A 34 11.35 23.89 6.30
N ASN A 35 12.02 22.89 5.74
CA ASN A 35 12.07 22.62 4.30
C ASN A 35 10.99 21.63 3.86
N LEU A 36 10.02 21.31 4.72
CA LEU A 36 8.98 20.30 4.52
C LEU A 36 9.53 18.90 4.26
N LYS A 37 10.75 18.61 4.73
CA LYS A 37 11.30 17.27 4.69
C LYS A 37 10.84 16.49 5.92
N ALA A 38 10.31 15.29 5.67
CA ALA A 38 9.93 14.35 6.71
C ALA A 38 11.14 13.53 7.19
N TRP A 39 11.21 13.36 8.50
CA TRP A 39 12.21 12.56 9.20
C TRP A 39 11.50 11.52 10.05
N LEU A 40 11.88 10.25 9.91
CA LEU A 40 11.33 9.18 10.73
C LEU A 40 11.85 9.30 12.16
N VAL A 41 10.95 9.33 13.14
CA VAL A 41 11.28 9.32 14.57
C VAL A 41 11.21 7.89 15.09
N GLU A 42 10.06 7.25 14.94
CA GLU A 42 9.84 5.86 15.35
C GLU A 42 8.73 5.18 14.53
N VAL A 43 8.70 3.85 14.63
CA VAL A 43 7.65 2.99 14.09
C VAL A 43 7.08 2.17 15.25
N ASN A 44 5.77 2.26 15.44
CA ASN A 44 5.03 1.59 16.49
C ASN A 44 4.24 0.41 15.93
N ALA A 45 4.55 -0.80 16.41
CA ALA A 45 3.82 -2.04 16.10
C ALA A 45 2.42 -2.11 16.76
N SER A 46 2.16 -1.26 17.75
CA SER A 46 0.90 -1.22 18.48
C SER A 46 0.46 0.23 18.71
N PRO A 47 0.05 0.97 17.66
CA PRO A 47 -0.44 2.33 17.82
C PRO A 47 -1.66 2.38 18.75
N SER A 48 -1.75 3.41 19.58
CA SER A 48 -2.84 3.54 20.55
C SER A 48 -4.19 3.79 19.87
N LEU A 49 -5.17 2.92 20.13
CA LEU A 49 -6.57 3.07 19.69
C LEU A 49 -7.48 3.71 20.76
N SER A 50 -6.93 4.10 21.91
CA SER A 50 -7.68 4.83 22.94
C SER A 50 -8.17 6.17 22.40
N CYS A 51 -9.45 6.47 22.58
CA CYS A 51 -10.06 7.71 22.08
C CYS A 51 -10.22 8.71 23.22
N THR A 52 -9.49 9.82 23.20
CA THR A 52 -9.56 10.86 24.23
C THR A 52 -10.41 12.06 23.79
N THR A 53 -10.55 12.25 22.48
CA THR A 53 -11.40 13.29 21.88
C THR A 53 -12.46 12.70 20.95
N GLN A 54 -13.46 13.50 20.58
CA GLN A 54 -14.45 13.11 19.58
C GLN A 54 -13.78 12.90 18.20
N SER A 55 -12.80 13.72 17.85
CA SER A 55 -12.04 13.59 16.61
C SER A 55 -11.24 12.29 16.58
N ASP A 56 -10.59 11.92 17.69
CA ASP A 56 -9.89 10.62 17.82
C ASP A 56 -10.86 9.48 17.53
N ARG A 57 -12.07 9.54 18.12
CA ARG A 57 -13.08 8.50 17.96
C ARG A 57 -13.49 8.35 16.50
N ILE A 58 -13.77 9.45 15.82
CA ILE A 58 -14.18 9.44 14.41
C ILE A 58 -13.07 8.84 13.55
N MET A 59 -11.85 9.37 13.67
CA MET A 59 -10.70 8.93 12.87
C MET A 59 -10.33 7.47 13.14
N LYS A 60 -10.21 7.07 14.41
CA LYS A 60 -9.79 5.70 14.79
C LYS A 60 -10.86 4.67 14.45
N THR A 61 -12.15 5.02 14.55
CA THR A 61 -13.22 4.12 14.13
C THR A 61 -13.21 3.92 12.62
N ALA A 62 -13.00 4.99 11.84
CA ALA A 62 -12.85 4.90 10.38
C ALA A 62 -11.65 4.04 9.99
N LEU A 63 -10.50 4.25 10.66
CA LEU A 63 -9.30 3.42 10.47
C LEU A 63 -9.60 1.93 10.70
N ILE A 64 -10.16 1.57 11.86
CA ILE A 64 -10.46 0.16 12.19
C ILE A 64 -11.43 -0.44 11.17
N ARG A 65 -12.49 0.29 10.81
CA ARG A 65 -13.47 -0.14 9.80
C ARG A 65 -12.78 -0.47 8.48
N ASP A 66 -11.91 0.40 8.01
CA ASP A 66 -11.28 0.24 6.70
C ASP A 66 -10.16 -0.82 6.74
N VAL A 67 -9.46 -0.99 7.88
CA VAL A 67 -8.49 -2.09 8.07
C VAL A 67 -9.20 -3.43 7.95
N LEU A 68 -10.35 -3.58 8.61
CA LEU A 68 -11.12 -4.82 8.56
C LEU A 68 -11.64 -5.12 7.16
N ARG A 69 -12.06 -4.11 6.39
CA ARG A 69 -12.48 -4.31 4.98
C ARG A 69 -11.36 -4.83 4.09
N VAL A 70 -10.13 -4.38 4.32
CA VAL A 70 -8.97 -4.83 3.54
C VAL A 70 -8.53 -6.21 3.99
N ALA A 71 -8.38 -6.43 5.30
CA ALA A 71 -7.81 -7.65 5.85
C ALA A 71 -8.79 -8.83 5.92
N VAL A 72 -10.10 -8.56 5.96
CA VAL A 72 -11.13 -9.58 6.17
C VAL A 72 -12.02 -9.66 4.93
N PRO A 73 -11.98 -10.76 4.17
CA PRO A 73 -12.89 -10.98 3.05
C PRO A 73 -14.33 -11.15 3.51
N ASP A 74 -15.28 -10.64 2.73
CA ASP A 74 -16.71 -10.86 2.98
C ASP A 74 -17.11 -12.36 2.90
N SER A 75 -16.29 -13.17 2.22
CA SER A 75 -16.53 -14.59 1.95
C SER A 75 -16.14 -15.55 3.07
N LEU A 76 -15.92 -15.06 4.31
CA LEU A 76 -15.56 -15.87 5.49
C LEU A 76 -16.46 -17.10 5.76
N GLY A 77 -17.58 -17.27 5.07
CA GLY A 77 -18.51 -18.38 5.23
C GLY A 77 -18.74 -19.32 4.04
N GLU A 78 -18.32 -19.01 2.80
CA GLU A 78 -18.86 -19.73 1.63
C GLU A 78 -17.85 -20.45 0.73
N GLU A 79 -16.55 -20.18 0.79
CA GLU A 79 -15.55 -20.88 -0.04
C GLU A 79 -14.22 -21.09 0.72
N PRO A 80 -13.48 -22.18 0.48
CA PRO A 80 -12.13 -22.33 1.02
C PRO A 80 -11.26 -21.15 0.56
N PHE A 81 -10.76 -20.38 1.52
CA PHE A 81 -9.92 -19.21 1.28
C PHE A 81 -8.75 -19.60 0.36
N ARG A 82 -8.76 -19.14 -0.89
CA ARG A 82 -7.73 -19.43 -1.92
C ARG A 82 -6.39 -18.70 -1.66
N GLY A 83 -6.14 -18.34 -0.41
CA GLY A 83 -5.01 -17.54 0.04
C GLY A 83 -5.21 -16.04 -0.18
N ALA A 84 -4.44 -15.25 0.57
CA ALA A 84 -4.46 -13.78 0.51
C ALA A 84 -4.18 -13.22 -0.90
N GLN A 85 -3.45 -13.96 -1.74
CA GLN A 85 -3.12 -13.57 -3.12
C GLN A 85 -4.33 -13.54 -4.07
N ALA A 86 -5.43 -14.22 -3.74
CA ALA A 86 -6.65 -14.20 -4.54
C ALA A 86 -7.66 -13.15 -4.04
N TRP A 87 -7.43 -12.58 -2.85
CA TRP A 87 -8.30 -11.55 -2.30
C TRP A 87 -7.94 -10.19 -2.88
N ASN A 88 -8.90 -9.60 -3.58
CA ASN A 88 -8.83 -8.23 -4.05
C ASN A 88 -9.99 -7.46 -3.42
N PRO A 89 -9.77 -6.74 -2.31
CA PRO A 89 -10.85 -6.03 -1.66
C PRO A 89 -11.46 -5.01 -2.65
N PRO A 90 -12.79 -4.98 -2.79
CA PRO A 90 -13.45 -4.13 -3.77
C PRO A 90 -13.32 -2.63 -3.45
N GLU A 91 -13.13 -2.29 -2.16
CA GLU A 91 -12.96 -0.92 -1.68
C GLU A 91 -11.90 -0.84 -0.57
N PHE A 92 -10.92 0.03 -0.73
CA PHE A 92 -9.87 0.30 0.27
C PHE A 92 -10.28 1.36 1.30
N GLY A 93 -11.51 1.87 1.24
CA GLY A 93 -11.91 3.02 2.04
C GLY A 93 -11.02 4.23 1.77
N GLU A 94 -10.44 4.82 2.82
CA GLU A 94 -9.46 5.91 2.70
C GLU A 94 -8.00 5.43 2.51
N PHE A 95 -7.75 4.12 2.47
CA PHE A 95 -6.40 3.61 2.22
C PHE A 95 -5.98 3.80 0.77
N THR A 96 -4.68 4.06 0.60
CA THR A 96 -4.01 4.09 -0.70
C THR A 96 -2.89 3.05 -0.69
N THR A 97 -2.83 2.23 -1.74
CA THR A 97 -1.72 1.29 -1.93
C THR A 97 -0.44 2.06 -2.22
N LEU A 98 0.57 1.93 -1.35
CA LEU A 98 1.87 2.58 -1.54
C LEU A 98 2.84 1.74 -2.36
N TYR A 99 2.83 0.42 -2.16
CA TYR A 99 3.75 -0.50 -2.79
C TYR A 99 3.15 -1.90 -2.88
N ASP A 100 3.23 -2.51 -4.06
CA ASP A 100 2.79 -3.87 -4.35
C ASP A 100 3.97 -4.66 -4.92
N GLU A 101 4.47 -5.63 -4.15
CA GLU A 101 5.60 -6.49 -4.54
C GLU A 101 5.32 -7.32 -5.79
N SER A 102 4.06 -7.66 -6.05
CA SER A 102 3.69 -8.45 -7.23
C SER A 102 3.89 -7.68 -8.54
N LEU A 103 3.89 -6.35 -8.45
CA LEU A 103 4.10 -5.43 -9.57
C LEU A 103 5.55 -4.94 -9.71
N ASP A 104 6.45 -5.34 -8.78
CA ASP A 104 7.85 -4.91 -8.76
C ASP A 104 8.83 -6.09 -8.53
N PRO A 105 8.81 -7.12 -9.39
CA PRO A 105 9.60 -8.34 -9.18
C PRO A 105 11.12 -8.09 -9.16
N ASP A 106 11.58 -7.06 -9.87
CA ASP A 106 13.01 -6.70 -9.99
C ASP A 106 13.42 -5.54 -9.05
N GLY A 107 12.48 -4.99 -8.28
CA GLY A 107 12.75 -3.91 -7.34
C GLY A 107 13.03 -2.53 -7.97
N GLU A 108 12.72 -2.33 -9.25
CA GLU A 108 12.97 -1.08 -9.96
C GLU A 108 12.10 0.07 -9.42
N ILE A 109 10.83 -0.22 -9.11
CA ILE A 109 9.91 0.77 -8.54
C ILE A 109 10.43 1.22 -7.18
N LEU A 110 10.81 0.28 -6.32
CA LEU A 110 11.39 0.58 -5.01
C LEU A 110 12.66 1.45 -5.11
N ARG A 111 13.56 1.17 -6.06
CA ARG A 111 14.80 1.96 -6.26
C ARG A 111 14.51 3.37 -6.78
N SER A 112 13.44 3.54 -7.56
CA SER A 112 13.01 4.86 -8.03
C SER A 112 12.48 5.74 -6.89
N MET A 113 11.79 5.15 -5.89
CA MET A 113 11.26 5.87 -4.72
C MET A 113 12.36 6.55 -3.89
N SER A 114 13.53 5.93 -3.79
CA SER A 114 14.70 6.53 -3.10
C SER A 114 15.27 7.78 -3.77
N SER A 115 14.93 8.04 -5.04
CA SER A 115 15.39 9.23 -5.78
C SER A 115 14.39 10.39 -5.78
N ALA A 116 13.13 10.12 -5.41
CA ALA A 116 12.04 11.09 -5.49
C ALA A 116 11.81 11.79 -4.15
N THR A 117 12.45 12.95 -3.96
CA THR A 117 12.12 13.89 -2.88
C THR A 117 10.89 14.76 -3.22
N SER A 118 10.09 14.41 -4.23
CA SER A 118 9.02 15.25 -4.77
C SER A 118 7.64 14.71 -4.42
N THR A 119 6.80 15.61 -3.91
CA THR A 119 5.44 15.50 -3.40
C THR A 119 4.37 15.10 -4.44
N ALA A 120 4.71 14.35 -5.47
CA ALA A 120 3.72 13.75 -6.35
C ALA A 120 3.43 12.34 -5.82
N GLY A 121 2.29 12.17 -5.16
CA GLY A 121 1.82 10.86 -4.75
C GLY A 121 1.97 9.89 -5.91
N ILE A 122 2.70 8.80 -5.68
CA ILE A 122 2.79 7.72 -6.64
C ILE A 122 1.40 7.10 -6.62
N SER A 123 0.51 7.55 -7.51
CA SER A 123 -0.70 6.80 -7.80
C SER A 123 -0.24 5.44 -8.28
N ALA A 124 -0.30 4.46 -7.39
CA ALA A 124 -0.25 3.06 -7.74
C ALA A 124 -1.17 2.89 -8.95
N VAL A 125 -0.59 2.44 -10.04
CA VAL A 125 -1.30 2.13 -11.27
C VAL A 125 -2.50 1.26 -10.91
N HIS A 126 -3.69 1.81 -11.07
CA HIS A 126 -4.93 1.11 -10.83
C HIS A 126 -5.07 0.05 -11.93
N ALA A 127 -4.44 -1.11 -11.74
CA ALA A 127 -4.66 -2.26 -12.60
C ALA A 127 -6.00 -2.87 -12.20
N SER A 128 -7.08 -2.26 -12.70
CA SER A 128 -8.39 -2.90 -12.70
C SER A 128 -8.25 -4.23 -13.44
N ALA A 129 -8.35 -5.32 -12.70
CA ALA A 129 -8.46 -6.67 -13.24
C ALA A 129 -9.79 -6.79 -13.98
N GLY A 130 -9.84 -6.29 -15.21
CA GLY A 130 -11.11 -6.16 -15.92
C GLY A 130 -11.02 -5.55 -17.30
N ASP A 131 -10.05 -5.93 -18.15
CA ASP A 131 -10.32 -5.96 -19.59
C ASP A 131 -9.40 -6.94 -20.33
N ARG A 132 -9.83 -8.21 -20.40
CA ARG A 132 -9.38 -9.09 -21.48
C ARG A 132 -10.13 -8.64 -22.73
N ARG A 133 -9.48 -7.80 -23.55
CA ARG A 133 -9.45 -7.82 -25.04
C ARG A 133 -9.28 -6.42 -25.64
N ALA A 134 -8.04 -6.04 -25.90
CA ALA A 134 -7.73 -5.05 -26.94
C ALA A 134 -6.67 -5.63 -27.89
N SER A 135 -7.12 -6.07 -29.05
CA SER A 135 -6.26 -6.44 -30.18
C SER A 135 -5.63 -5.18 -30.74
N ALA A 136 -4.32 -5.01 -30.58
CA ALA A 136 -3.57 -3.93 -31.23
C ALA A 136 -2.93 -4.46 -32.51
N THR A 137 -3.49 -4.07 -33.65
CA THR A 137 -2.93 -4.30 -34.99
C THR A 137 -1.68 -3.43 -35.16
N VAL A 138 -0.55 -4.06 -35.51
CA VAL A 138 0.69 -3.34 -35.86
C VAL A 138 0.48 -2.63 -37.21
N LYS A 139 0.50 -1.30 -37.21
CA LYS A 139 0.70 -0.50 -38.42
C LYS A 139 2.19 -0.22 -38.57
N GLU A 140 2.81 -0.76 -39.61
CA GLU A 140 4.19 -0.43 -39.99
C GLU A 140 4.31 1.04 -40.40
N ALA A 141 5.38 1.70 -39.94
CA ALA A 141 5.73 3.07 -40.33
C ALA A 141 6.62 3.07 -41.61
N PRO A 142 6.63 4.15 -42.41
CA PRO A 142 7.35 4.17 -43.68
C PRO A 142 8.87 4.27 -43.46
N LYS A 143 9.62 3.47 -44.22
CA LYS A 143 11.09 3.57 -44.33
C LYS A 143 11.45 4.85 -45.08
N TRP A 144 12.30 5.67 -44.45
CA TRP A 144 13.00 6.75 -45.15
C TRP A 144 14.31 6.19 -45.75
N ARG A 145 14.44 6.26 -47.07
CA ARG A 145 15.69 6.38 -47.83
C ARG A 145 15.35 7.00 -49.18
#